data_AF-Q7V743-F1
#
_entry.id   AF-Q7V743-F1
#
_cell.length_a   1.000
_cell.length_b   1.000
_cell.length_c   1.000
_cell.angle_alpha   90.00
_cell.angle_beta   90.00
_cell.angle_gamma   90.00
#
_symmetry.space_group_name_H-M   'P 1'
#
loop_
_entity.id
_entity.type
_entity.pdbx_description
1 polymer ?
#
loop_
_entity_poly.entity_id
_entity_poly.type
_entity_poly.pdbx_seq_one_letter_code
_entity_poly.pdbx_strand_id
1 'polypeptide(L)'
;MEIEKDQQQAKEEKKKIAREPITRNEKVLALEEHENGLDVALLSVKRASDNTLNVKWRYINRTDDEITLCYTYCYTDYYSSWLANAYIVDNANQKKHLVVRADKNPMTTKVKRPTKLSPGGTYKVWAKFPAPPMEVENVSVYIPGTAPIEDVRIEG
;
A
#
# COMPACT_ATOMS: atom_id res chain seq x y z
N MET A 1 24.58 -32.77 -17.99
CA MET A 1 24.81 -32.55 -16.55
C MET A 1 25.30 -31.13 -16.25
N GLU A 2 26.17 -30.54 -17.08
CA GLU A 2 26.65 -29.15 -16.93
C GLU A 2 25.55 -28.10 -17.17
N ILE A 3 24.72 -28.30 -18.20
CA ILE A 3 23.65 -27.37 -18.60
C ILE A 3 22.57 -27.18 -17.51
N GLU A 4 22.26 -28.22 -16.74
CA GLU A 4 21.28 -28.13 -15.65
C GLU A 4 21.80 -27.32 -14.47
N LYS A 5 23.10 -27.43 -14.14
CA LYS A 5 23.72 -26.64 -13.08
C LYS A 5 23.76 -25.15 -13.44
N ASP A 6 24.06 -24.81 -14.69
CA ASP A 6 24.08 -23.43 -15.17
C ASP A 6 22.68 -22.79 -15.16
N GLN A 7 21.65 -23.56 -15.51
CA GLN A 7 20.26 -23.07 -15.45
C GLN A 7 19.77 -22.90 -14.01
N GLN A 8 20.23 -23.74 -13.09
CA GLN A 8 19.86 -23.66 -11.68
C GLN A 8 20.57 -22.50 -10.99
N GLN A 9 21.85 -22.28 -11.32
CA GLN A 9 22.62 -21.13 -10.87
C GLN A 9 22.05 -19.81 -11.44
N ALA A 10 21.65 -19.78 -12.71
CA ALA A 10 20.98 -18.62 -13.30
C ALA A 10 19.59 -18.34 -12.70
N LYS A 11 18.85 -19.38 -12.30
CA LYS A 11 17.58 -19.23 -11.57
C LYS A 11 17.80 -18.73 -10.14
N GLU A 12 18.82 -19.22 -9.45
CA GLU A 12 19.19 -18.75 -8.11
C GLU A 12 19.74 -17.32 -8.14
N GLU A 13 20.55 -16.97 -9.14
CA GLU A 13 21.01 -15.60 -9.37
C GLU A 13 19.87 -14.66 -9.73
N LYS A 14 18.92 -15.06 -10.60
CA LYS A 14 17.70 -14.29 -10.85
C LYS A 14 16.83 -14.14 -9.60
N LYS A 15 16.71 -15.19 -8.77
CA LYS A 15 16.01 -15.13 -7.47
C LYS A 15 16.73 -14.23 -6.47
N LYS A 16 18.06 -14.10 -6.57
CA LYS A 16 18.89 -13.21 -5.75
C LYS A 16 18.85 -11.75 -6.23
N ILE A 17 18.76 -11.53 -7.54
CA ILE A 17 18.56 -10.21 -8.18
C ILE A 17 17.12 -9.71 -7.95
N ALA A 18 16.12 -10.59 -7.98
CA ALA A 18 14.74 -10.29 -7.57
C ALA A 18 14.58 -10.05 -6.06
N ARG A 19 15.64 -10.29 -5.27
CA ARG A 19 15.76 -9.97 -3.85
C ARG A 19 16.62 -8.72 -3.61
N GLU A 20 17.02 -7.99 -4.64
CA GLU A 20 17.71 -6.71 -4.44
C GLU A 20 16.80 -5.71 -3.71
N PRO A 21 17.39 -4.92 -2.80
CA PRO A 21 16.68 -4.44 -1.63
C PRO A 21 15.76 -3.29 -1.99
N ILE A 22 14.58 -3.28 -1.35
CA ILE A 22 13.82 -2.06 -1.06
C ILE A 22 14.84 -0.99 -0.69
N THR A 23 14.86 0.14 -1.41
CA THR A 23 15.83 1.22 -1.25
C THR A 23 16.11 1.46 0.23
N ARG A 24 17.38 1.29 0.65
CA ARG A 24 17.84 0.94 2.01
C ARG A 24 17.45 1.87 3.18
N ASN A 25 16.66 2.92 2.98
CA ASN A 25 16.35 3.91 4.01
C ASN A 25 14.85 4.21 4.20
N GLU A 26 13.93 3.54 3.51
CA GLU A 26 12.50 3.75 3.79
C GLU A 26 12.02 2.82 4.91
N LYS A 27 11.62 3.42 6.04
CA LYS A 27 11.01 2.71 7.17
C LYS A 27 9.72 2.03 6.71
N VAL A 28 9.60 0.75 7.02
CA VAL A 28 8.37 -0.03 6.86
C VAL A 28 7.77 -0.23 8.25
N LEU A 29 6.54 0.23 8.43
CA LEU A 29 5.80 0.10 9.69
C LEU A 29 5.21 -1.31 9.85
N ALA A 30 4.73 -1.88 8.75
CA ALA A 30 4.17 -3.23 8.69
C ALA A 30 4.22 -3.75 7.25
N LEU A 31 4.16 -5.07 7.10
CA LEU A 31 4.13 -5.76 5.82
C LEU A 31 3.03 -6.81 5.86
N GLU A 32 2.06 -6.71 4.94
CA GLU A 32 0.94 -7.64 4.82
C GLU A 32 0.90 -8.27 3.43
N GLU A 33 0.37 -9.49 3.34
CA GLU A 33 0.03 -10.11 2.07
C GLU A 33 -1.29 -9.53 1.54
N HIS A 34 -1.36 -9.33 0.23
CA HIS A 34 -2.57 -8.97 -0.48
C HIS A 34 -3.14 -10.18 -1.22
N GLU A 35 -4.46 -10.30 -1.30
CA GLU A 35 -5.20 -11.42 -1.92
C GLU A 35 -4.85 -11.73 -3.39
N ASN A 36 -4.12 -10.84 -4.06
CA ASN A 36 -3.70 -11.00 -5.46
C ASN A 36 -2.24 -11.44 -5.60
N GLY A 37 -1.59 -11.84 -4.51
CA GLY A 37 -0.19 -12.29 -4.48
C GLY A 37 0.84 -11.16 -4.37
N LEU A 38 0.41 -9.92 -4.18
CA LEU A 38 1.30 -8.80 -3.85
C LEU A 38 1.59 -8.76 -2.34
N ASP A 39 2.68 -8.12 -1.97
CA ASP A 39 2.86 -7.60 -0.62
C ASP A 39 2.45 -6.14 -0.56
N VAL A 40 1.97 -5.71 0.60
CA VAL A 40 1.67 -4.32 0.94
C VAL A 40 2.52 -3.89 2.12
N ALA A 41 3.45 -2.98 1.88
CA ALA A 41 4.26 -2.36 2.92
C ALA A 41 3.61 -1.04 3.36
N LEU A 42 3.16 -0.95 4.62
CA LEU A 42 2.74 0.29 5.24
C LEU A 42 3.98 1.12 5.58
N LEU A 43 4.03 2.37 5.13
CA LEU A 43 5.24 3.19 5.18
C LEU A 43 5.13 4.33 6.19
N SER A 44 3.96 4.97 6.28
CA SER A 44 3.74 6.08 7.21
C SER A 44 2.27 6.25 7.54
N VAL A 45 2.00 6.61 8.79
CA VAL A 45 0.71 7.10 9.28
C VAL A 45 1.01 8.41 10.00
N LYS A 46 0.71 9.57 9.39
CA LYS A 46 1.22 10.86 9.87
C LYS A 46 0.14 11.93 9.99
N ARG A 47 0.08 12.65 11.11
CA ARG A 47 -0.77 13.85 11.27
C ARG A 47 -0.30 14.96 10.34
N ALA A 48 -1.26 15.67 9.77
CA ALA A 48 -1.05 16.89 9.01
C ALA A 48 -1.72 18.07 9.71
N SER A 49 -1.23 19.27 9.40
CA SER A 49 -1.68 20.53 10.02
C SER A 49 -3.13 20.90 9.69
N ASP A 50 -3.76 20.24 8.72
CA ASP A 50 -5.14 20.44 8.30
C ASP A 50 -6.13 19.51 9.04
N ASN A 51 -5.75 18.99 10.23
CA ASN A 51 -6.53 18.05 11.02
C ASN A 51 -6.84 16.73 10.26
N THR A 52 -5.90 16.29 9.44
CA THR A 52 -5.98 15.03 8.70
C THR A 52 -4.83 14.09 9.00
N LEU A 53 -5.02 12.82 8.67
CA LEU A 53 -4.02 11.77 8.72
C LEU A 53 -3.65 11.37 7.29
N ASN A 54 -2.37 11.45 6.94
CA ASN A 54 -1.86 10.95 5.66
C ASN A 54 -1.26 9.56 5.88
N VAL A 55 -1.80 8.59 5.15
CA VAL A 55 -1.33 7.21 5.16
C VAL A 55 -0.65 6.93 3.83
N LYS A 56 0.54 6.32 3.86
CA LYS A 56 1.30 5.92 2.67
C LYS A 56 1.63 4.44 2.75
N TRP A 57 1.47 3.75 1.64
CA TRP A 57 1.86 2.35 1.50
C TRP A 57 2.42 2.07 0.11
N ARG A 58 3.01 0.89 -0.05
CA ARG A 58 3.58 0.40 -1.31
C ARG A 58 3.06 -0.99 -1.59
N TYR A 59 2.57 -1.19 -2.80
CA TYR A 59 2.37 -2.53 -3.38
C TYR A 59 3.70 -3.04 -3.94
N ILE A 60 4.01 -4.31 -3.72
CA ILE A 60 5.24 -4.98 -4.15
C ILE A 60 4.84 -6.28 -4.84
N ASN A 61 5.23 -6.44 -6.10
CA ASN A 61 5.02 -7.70 -6.81
C ASN A 61 6.15 -8.67 -6.50
N ARG A 62 5.85 -9.69 -5.70
CA ARG A 62 6.78 -10.79 -5.39
C ARG A 62 6.57 -12.05 -6.23
N THR A 63 5.61 -12.00 -7.15
CA THR A 63 5.35 -13.10 -8.09
C THR A 63 6.29 -13.01 -9.29
N ASP A 64 6.36 -14.11 -10.05
CA ASP A 64 7.09 -14.17 -11.30
C ASP A 64 6.27 -13.65 -12.51
N ASP A 65 5.01 -13.25 -12.27
CA ASP A 65 4.08 -12.78 -13.30
C ASP A 65 3.84 -11.26 -13.21
N GLU A 66 3.35 -10.66 -14.30
CA GLU A 66 2.87 -9.28 -14.27
C GLU A 66 1.51 -9.21 -13.56
N ILE A 67 1.41 -8.36 -12.53
CA ILE A 67 0.15 -8.11 -11.82
C ILE A 67 -0.43 -6.76 -12.25
N THR A 68 -1.69 -6.77 -12.66
CA THR A 68 -2.42 -5.54 -12.96
C THR A 68 -3.06 -5.01 -11.68
N LEU A 69 -2.59 -3.85 -11.20
CA LEU A 69 -3.28 -3.09 -10.15
C LEU A 69 -4.54 -2.42 -10.71
N CYS A 70 -4.44 -1.86 -11.92
CA CYS A 70 -5.47 -1.09 -12.59
C CYS A 70 -5.60 -1.48 -14.06
N TYR A 71 -6.79 -1.90 -14.49
CA TYR A 71 -7.08 -2.14 -15.91
C TYR A 71 -7.65 -0.88 -16.60
N THR A 72 -8.89 -0.48 -16.28
CA THR A 72 -9.62 0.54 -17.07
C THR A 72 -10.18 1.72 -16.26
N TYR A 73 -10.75 1.48 -15.09
CA TYR A 73 -11.56 2.46 -14.35
C TYR A 73 -11.07 2.64 -12.91
N CYS A 74 -9.84 3.13 -12.75
CA CYS A 74 -9.18 3.21 -11.44
C CYS A 74 -9.21 4.62 -10.84
N TYR A 75 -9.64 5.57 -11.67
CA TYR A 75 -9.87 6.96 -11.34
C TYR A 75 -10.70 7.61 -12.47
N THR A 76 -11.92 7.12 -12.70
CA THR A 76 -12.77 7.60 -13.81
C THR A 76 -13.99 8.39 -13.35
N ASP A 77 -14.35 8.30 -12.07
CA ASP A 77 -15.43 9.04 -11.43
C ASP A 77 -15.24 9.08 -9.89
N TYR A 78 -16.19 9.71 -9.20
CA TYR A 78 -16.30 9.82 -7.75
C TYR A 78 -16.11 8.49 -6.99
N TYR A 79 -16.47 7.36 -7.60
CA TYR A 79 -16.62 6.06 -6.92
C TYR A 79 -15.56 5.01 -7.29
N SER A 80 -14.69 5.29 -8.26
CA SER A 80 -13.86 4.25 -8.93
C SER A 80 -12.42 4.10 -8.44
N SER A 81 -11.96 4.91 -7.47
CA SER A 81 -10.65 4.66 -6.87
C SER A 81 -10.76 3.57 -5.81
N TRP A 82 -10.17 2.39 -6.05
CA TRP A 82 -10.13 1.33 -5.02
C TRP A 82 -9.41 1.80 -3.75
N LEU A 83 -8.48 2.76 -3.87
CA LEU A 83 -7.79 3.36 -2.73
C LEU A 83 -8.76 4.11 -1.80
N ALA A 84 -9.91 4.56 -2.33
CA ALA A 84 -10.97 5.21 -1.54
C ALA A 84 -11.72 4.25 -0.62
N ASN A 85 -11.56 2.94 -0.81
CA ASN A 85 -12.13 1.90 0.08
C ASN A 85 -11.24 1.60 1.29
N ALA A 86 -10.03 2.17 1.34
CA ALA A 86 -9.24 2.16 2.56
C ALA A 86 -9.93 2.94 3.67
N TYR A 87 -9.68 2.56 4.91
CA TYR A 87 -10.18 3.28 6.09
C TYR A 87 -9.23 3.09 7.25
N ILE A 88 -9.36 3.96 8.25
CA ILE A 88 -8.71 3.78 9.54
C ILE A 88 -9.77 3.59 10.63
N VAL A 89 -9.40 2.90 11.69
CA VAL A 89 -10.20 2.79 12.90
C VAL A 89 -9.43 3.41 14.06
N ASP A 90 -10.06 4.40 14.68
CA ASP A 90 -9.70 4.88 16.00
C ASP A 90 -10.23 3.84 17.01
N ASN A 91 -9.33 2.98 17.47
CA ASN A 91 -9.68 1.87 18.36
C ASN A 91 -10.16 2.37 19.72
N ALA A 92 -9.59 3.49 20.21
CA ALA A 92 -9.92 4.06 21.51
C ALA A 92 -11.37 4.59 21.54
N ASN A 93 -11.80 5.24 20.45
CA ASN A 93 -13.15 5.80 20.34
C ASN A 93 -14.12 4.92 19.52
N GLN A 94 -13.69 3.71 19.12
CA GLN A 94 -14.44 2.77 18.28
C GLN A 94 -15.02 3.42 17.02
N LYS A 95 -14.23 4.29 16.37
CA LYS A 95 -14.69 5.12 15.26
C LYS A 95 -13.98 4.77 13.96
N LYS A 96 -14.77 4.47 12.93
CA LYS A 96 -14.30 4.29 11.55
C LYS A 96 -14.20 5.63 10.83
N HIS A 97 -13.05 5.92 10.25
CA HIS A 97 -12.81 7.11 9.43
C HIS A 97 -12.55 6.70 7.97
N LEU A 98 -13.37 7.25 7.07
CA LEU A 98 -13.24 7.03 5.63
C LEU A 98 -12.27 8.04 5.01
N VAL A 99 -11.82 7.75 3.78
CA VAL A 99 -11.00 8.69 2.99
C VAL A 99 -11.73 10.02 2.80
N VAL A 100 -11.01 11.13 3.00
CA VAL A 100 -11.49 12.50 2.77
C VAL A 100 -11.84 12.70 1.30
N ARG A 101 -12.92 13.42 1.03
CA ARG A 101 -13.38 13.74 -0.33
C ARG A 101 -13.53 15.25 -0.49
N ALA A 102 -12.98 15.79 -1.57
CA ALA A 102 -13.08 17.20 -1.96
C ALA A 102 -13.83 17.28 -3.29
N ASP A 103 -14.96 17.98 -3.33
CA ASP A 103 -15.87 18.00 -4.48
C ASP A 103 -16.12 16.59 -5.01
N LYS A 104 -16.48 15.69 -4.09
CA LYS A 104 -16.65 14.26 -4.33
C LYS A 104 -15.31 13.51 -4.58
N ASN A 105 -14.30 14.09 -5.21
CA ASN A 105 -13.04 13.37 -5.48
C ASN A 105 -12.32 12.86 -4.22
N PRO A 106 -11.96 11.56 -4.12
CA PRO A 106 -11.24 11.03 -2.98
C PRO A 106 -9.80 11.58 -2.96
N MET A 107 -9.34 12.02 -1.79
CA MET A 107 -7.98 12.50 -1.58
C MET A 107 -7.01 11.33 -1.46
N THR A 108 -6.65 10.77 -2.61
CA THR A 108 -5.76 9.62 -2.76
C THR A 108 -4.80 9.83 -3.92
N THR A 109 -3.86 8.91 -4.10
CA THR A 109 -3.08 8.84 -5.34
C THR A 109 -3.98 8.65 -6.56
N LYS A 110 -3.83 9.53 -7.55
CA LYS A 110 -4.48 9.35 -8.85
C LYS A 110 -3.72 8.29 -9.65
N VAL A 111 -4.24 7.07 -9.65
CA VAL A 111 -3.63 5.93 -10.35
C VAL A 111 -3.84 6.07 -11.86
N LYS A 112 -2.75 5.92 -12.63
CA LYS A 112 -2.82 5.92 -14.11
C LYS A 112 -3.43 4.62 -14.62
N ARG A 113 -4.01 4.65 -15.82
CA ARG A 113 -4.55 3.45 -16.47
C ARG A 113 -3.78 3.13 -17.78
N PRO A 114 -3.42 1.86 -18.03
CA PRO A 114 -3.35 0.78 -17.04
C PRO A 114 -2.21 1.04 -16.04
N THR A 115 -2.31 0.50 -14.82
CA THR A 115 -1.16 0.39 -13.90
C THR A 115 -0.90 -1.07 -13.68
N LYS A 116 0.30 -1.48 -14.08
CA LYS A 116 0.80 -2.84 -13.98
C LYS A 116 2.11 -2.87 -13.22
N LEU A 117 2.35 -3.97 -12.53
CA LEU A 117 3.58 -4.25 -11.82
C LEU A 117 4.22 -5.48 -12.43
N SER A 118 5.37 -5.30 -13.08
CA SER A 118 6.25 -6.41 -13.46
C SER A 118 6.77 -7.16 -12.22
N PRO A 119 7.31 -8.38 -12.36
CA PRO A 119 7.98 -9.09 -11.27
C PRO A 119 9.02 -8.21 -10.56
N GLY A 120 9.00 -8.17 -9.23
CA GLY A 120 9.82 -7.28 -8.40
C GLY A 120 9.42 -5.79 -8.43
N GLY A 121 8.45 -5.42 -9.27
CA GLY A 121 7.97 -4.04 -9.41
C GLY A 121 7.26 -3.54 -8.16
N THR A 122 7.32 -2.22 -7.93
CA THR A 122 6.64 -1.59 -6.79
C THR A 122 5.82 -0.37 -7.19
N TYR A 123 4.72 -0.11 -6.48
CA TYR A 123 3.86 1.04 -6.69
C TYR A 123 3.49 1.71 -5.37
N LYS A 124 3.98 2.94 -5.16
CA LYS A 124 3.72 3.71 -3.93
C LYS A 124 2.46 4.56 -4.09
N VAL A 125 1.61 4.54 -3.07
CA VAL A 125 0.36 5.29 -3.03
C VAL A 125 0.16 5.96 -1.67
N TRP A 126 -0.84 6.82 -1.60
CA TRP A 126 -1.27 7.50 -0.38
C TRP A 126 -2.77 7.72 -0.38
N ALA A 127 -3.33 7.88 0.82
CA ALA A 127 -4.68 8.34 1.08
C ALA A 127 -4.72 9.25 2.30
N LYS A 128 -5.69 10.17 2.32
CA LYS A 128 -5.92 11.10 3.42
C LYS A 128 -7.23 10.81 4.13
N PHE A 129 -7.20 10.83 5.46
CA PHE A 129 -8.31 10.54 6.36
C PHE A 129 -8.53 11.71 7.33
N PRO A 130 -9.73 11.93 7.88
CA PRO A 130 -9.88 12.79 9.05
C PRO A 130 -8.98 12.25 10.19
N ALA A 131 -8.25 13.13 10.88
CA ALA A 131 -7.47 12.71 12.03
C ALA A 131 -8.39 12.38 13.21
N PRO A 132 -8.09 11.34 14.01
CA PRO A 132 -8.71 11.17 15.32
C PRO A 132 -8.27 12.31 16.27
N PRO A 133 -8.91 12.48 17.44
CA PRO A 133 -8.48 13.42 18.48
C PRO A 133 -6.99 13.30 18.82
N MET A 134 -6.38 14.37 19.35
CA MET A 134 -4.91 14.45 19.54
C MET A 134 -4.38 13.43 20.55
N GLU A 135 -5.20 13.03 21.51
CA GLU A 135 -4.93 12.01 22.53
C GLU A 135 -4.85 10.59 21.95
N VAL A 136 -5.34 10.36 20.73
CA VAL A 136 -5.27 9.06 20.07
C VAL A 136 -3.89 8.90 19.44
N GLU A 137 -3.07 8.02 20.01
CA GLU A 137 -1.70 7.78 19.53
C GLU A 137 -1.61 6.67 18.47
N ASN A 138 -2.59 5.76 18.41
CA ASN A 138 -2.56 4.59 17.53
C ASN A 138 -3.89 4.41 16.81
N VAL A 139 -3.85 3.86 15.60
CA VAL A 139 -5.02 3.49 14.80
C VAL A 139 -4.80 2.14 14.12
N SER A 140 -5.88 1.44 13.80
CA SER A 140 -5.82 0.33 12.85
C SER A 140 -6.00 0.84 11.42
N VAL A 141 -5.19 0.36 10.49
CA VAL A 141 -5.24 0.74 9.06
C VAL A 141 -5.77 -0.43 8.26
N TYR A 142 -6.80 -0.17 7.45
CA TYR A 142 -7.41 -1.17 6.58
C TYR A 142 -7.14 -0.79 5.13
N ILE A 143 -6.32 -1.60 4.47
CA ILE A 143 -6.06 -1.51 3.03
C ILE A 143 -6.86 -2.64 2.35
N PRO A 144 -7.65 -2.35 1.29
CA PRO A 144 -8.40 -3.39 0.59
C PRO A 144 -7.50 -4.54 0.15
N GLY A 145 -7.99 -5.77 0.32
CA GLY A 145 -7.29 -6.99 -0.06
C GLY A 145 -6.21 -7.47 0.91
N THR A 146 -5.97 -6.77 2.04
CA THR A 146 -5.01 -7.16 3.08
C THR A 146 -5.71 -7.43 4.41
N ALA A 147 -5.04 -8.14 5.33
CA ALA A 147 -5.44 -8.16 6.73
C ALA A 147 -5.34 -6.74 7.35
N PRO A 148 -6.13 -6.43 8.39
CA PRO A 148 -6.00 -5.16 9.09
C PRO A 148 -4.63 -5.03 9.75
N ILE A 149 -4.01 -3.85 9.62
CA ILE A 149 -2.76 -3.54 10.31
C ILE A 149 -3.12 -2.81 11.60
N GLU A 150 -3.04 -3.51 12.73
CA GLU A 150 -3.50 -3.01 14.02
C GLU A 150 -2.45 -2.16 14.75
N ASP A 151 -2.93 -1.32 15.66
CA ASP A 151 -2.12 -0.54 16.62
C ASP A 151 -0.94 0.23 16.01
N VAL A 152 -1.17 0.81 14.83
CA VAL A 152 -0.15 1.61 14.14
C VAL A 152 -0.02 2.97 14.80
N ARG A 153 1.17 3.25 15.33
CA ARG A 153 1.51 4.56 15.90
C ARG A 153 1.40 5.68 14.86
N ILE A 154 0.67 6.72 15.24
CA ILE A 154 0.57 7.96 14.49
C ILE A 154 1.84 8.78 14.70
N GLU A 155 2.47 9.21 13.61
CA GLU A 155 3.62 10.10 13.61
C GLU A 155 3.18 11.57 13.58
N GLY A 156 3.88 12.42 14.33
CA GLY A 156 3.68 13.88 14.33
C GLY A 156 2.80 14.38 15.44
#